data_AF-A0A1Z4NIE9-F1
#
_entry.id   AF-A0A1Z4NIE9-F1
#
_cell.length_a   1.000
_cell.length_b   1.000
_cell.length_c   1.000
_cell.angle_alpha   90.00
_cell.angle_beta   90.00
_cell.angle_gamma   90.00
#
_symmetry.space_group_name_H-M   'P 1'
#
loop_
_entity.id
_entity.type
_entity.pdbx_description
1 polymer ?
#
loop_
_entity_poly.entity_id
_entity_poly.type
_entity_poly.pdbx_seq_one_letter_code
_entity_poly.pdbx_strand_id
1 'polypeptide(L)'
;MLNEIITVYAITDDLLKAIGHHDDCRRNMSDAEIMTTALIAAMFFYGNHSKACCYMKEHNLIPNMLDKSRFNRRLHGISMLINDLFHQIGMILKETSDCTEYLLDSFPVPMCDNIRIFNVKLIKSEDYRGYIASKKRYFYGVRVQLLTTKSGIPVEFVFMPGSANDSRALNALPLNLPPGSEVYGDSAYTDYTAEDDLKITSQINLKVMRKKNSQRQDEPWNHYIKQHTRHYIETIFSAITYLFPKSIHAVTFDGFLLKIEAFIFAFTLKQAFI
;
A
#
# COMPACT_ATOMS: atom_id res chain seq x y z
N MET A 1 -10.39 10.43 -17.18
CA MET A 1 -11.33 10.04 -16.11
C MET A 1 -12.25 8.91 -16.54
N LEU A 2 -13.10 9.06 -17.57
CA LEU A 2 -14.06 8.00 -17.94
C LEU A 2 -13.39 6.66 -18.31
N ASN A 3 -12.39 6.67 -19.20
CA ASN A 3 -11.66 5.46 -19.57
C ASN A 3 -11.00 4.80 -18.35
N GLU A 4 -10.41 5.60 -17.46
CA GLU A 4 -9.78 5.11 -16.22
C GLU A 4 -10.82 4.45 -15.29
N ILE A 5 -12.02 5.02 -15.18
CA ILE A 5 -13.12 4.42 -14.40
C ILE A 5 -13.54 3.08 -15.00
N ILE A 6 -13.70 3.02 -16.32
CA ILE A 6 -14.10 1.79 -17.03
C ILE A 6 -13.01 0.72 -16.84
N THR A 7 -11.73 1.08 -17.00
CA THR A 7 -10.60 0.18 -16.80
C THR A 7 -10.56 -0.35 -15.36
N VAL A 8 -10.68 0.52 -14.36
CA VAL A 8 -10.69 0.11 -12.95
C VAL A 8 -11.88 -0.80 -12.65
N TYR A 9 -13.06 -0.49 -13.19
CA TYR A 9 -14.23 -1.34 -13.04
C TYR A 9 -14.02 -2.71 -13.66
N ALA A 10 -13.58 -2.77 -14.92
CA ALA A 10 -13.33 -4.02 -15.63
C ALA A 10 -12.32 -4.91 -14.88
N ILE A 11 -11.19 -4.34 -14.46
CA ILE A 11 -10.18 -5.07 -13.68
C ILE A 11 -10.78 -5.59 -12.37
N THR A 12 -11.48 -4.74 -11.63
CA THR A 12 -12.07 -5.12 -10.33
C THR A 12 -13.12 -6.22 -10.49
N ASP A 13 -14.00 -6.09 -11.48
CA ASP A 13 -15.07 -7.05 -11.76
C ASP A 13 -14.52 -8.40 -12.22
N ASP A 14 -13.52 -8.41 -13.11
CA ASP A 14 -12.88 -9.63 -13.57
C ASP A 14 -12.11 -10.35 -12.46
N LEU A 15 -11.43 -9.62 -11.58
CA LEU A 15 -10.76 -10.20 -10.43
C LEU A 15 -11.74 -10.81 -9.42
N LEU A 16 -12.85 -10.12 -9.14
CA LEU A 16 -13.91 -10.66 -8.29
C LEU A 16 -14.52 -11.94 -8.87
N LYS A 17 -14.72 -12.00 -10.19
CA LYS A 17 -15.17 -13.23 -10.86
C LYS A 17 -14.12 -14.34 -10.79
N ALA A 18 -12.84 -14.01 -10.95
CA ALA A 18 -11.74 -14.98 -10.92
C ALA A 18 -11.62 -15.70 -9.57
N ILE A 19 -11.92 -15.01 -8.46
CA ILE A 19 -11.94 -15.61 -7.12
C ILE A 19 -13.27 -16.32 -6.78
N GLY A 20 -14.21 -16.39 -7.73
CA GLY A 20 -15.54 -16.98 -7.49
C GLY A 20 -16.40 -16.15 -6.54
N HIS A 21 -16.17 -14.83 -6.44
CA HIS A 21 -17.00 -13.97 -5.60
C HIS A 21 -18.38 -13.82 -6.23
N HIS A 22 -19.40 -14.16 -5.45
CA HIS A 22 -20.79 -14.06 -5.88
C HIS A 22 -21.53 -13.04 -5.01
N ASP A 23 -22.07 -12.02 -5.67
CA ASP A 23 -22.97 -11.07 -5.05
C ASP A 23 -24.36 -11.69 -4.80
N ASP A 24 -25.00 -11.30 -3.70
CA ASP A 24 -26.41 -11.64 -3.44
C ASP A 24 -27.29 -10.92 -4.47
N CYS A 25 -28.17 -11.67 -5.14
CA CYS A 25 -29.05 -11.17 -6.21
C CYS A 25 -30.01 -10.05 -5.76
N ARG A 26 -30.19 -9.83 -4.46
CA ARG A 26 -31.03 -8.77 -3.88
C ARG A 26 -30.26 -7.45 -3.68
N ARG A 27 -28.96 -7.41 -3.97
CA ARG A 27 -28.14 -6.21 -3.80
C ARG A 27 -28.42 -5.22 -4.93
N ASN A 28 -28.64 -3.95 -4.56
CA ASN A 28 -28.82 -2.86 -5.53
C ASN A 28 -27.51 -2.39 -6.18
N MET A 29 -26.38 -2.63 -5.51
CA MET A 29 -25.05 -2.19 -5.93
C MET A 29 -24.04 -3.32 -5.63
N SER A 30 -23.28 -3.71 -6.65
CA SER A 30 -22.33 -4.83 -6.58
C SER A 30 -21.09 -4.49 -5.74
N ASP A 31 -20.36 -5.50 -5.29
CA ASP A 31 -19.09 -5.26 -4.59
C ASP A 31 -18.06 -4.61 -5.53
N ALA A 32 -18.06 -4.96 -6.83
CA ALA A 32 -17.23 -4.34 -7.86
C ALA A 32 -17.47 -2.84 -7.99
N GLU A 33 -18.74 -2.41 -8.00
CA GLU A 33 -19.12 -0.99 -8.06
C GLU A 33 -18.64 -0.23 -6.81
N ILE A 34 -18.72 -0.85 -5.63
CA ILE A 34 -18.31 -0.23 -4.36
C ILE A 34 -16.80 -0.04 -4.33
N MET A 35 -16.06 -1.10 -4.67
CA MET A 35 -14.60 -1.07 -4.75
C MET A 35 -14.13 -0.04 -5.78
N THR A 36 -14.69 -0.06 -6.98
CA THR A 36 -14.40 0.91 -8.04
C THR A 36 -14.63 2.33 -7.53
N THR A 37 -15.77 2.61 -6.89
CA THR A 37 -16.05 3.94 -6.36
C THR A 37 -15.04 4.38 -5.30
N ALA A 38 -14.57 3.47 -4.43
CA ALA A 38 -13.54 3.76 -3.44
C ALA A 38 -12.17 4.05 -4.08
N LEU A 39 -11.77 3.27 -5.09
CA LEU A 39 -10.54 3.47 -5.84
C LEU A 39 -10.55 4.79 -6.60
N ILE A 40 -11.66 5.13 -7.26
CA ILE A 40 -11.83 6.41 -7.95
C ILE A 40 -11.84 7.58 -6.95
N ALA A 41 -12.41 7.40 -5.76
CA ALA A 41 -12.29 8.39 -4.70
C ALA A 41 -10.83 8.67 -4.34
N ALA A 42 -10.00 7.63 -4.27
CA ALA A 42 -8.57 7.75 -4.01
C ALA A 42 -7.80 8.37 -5.20
N MET A 43 -8.11 7.99 -6.44
CA MET A 43 -7.45 8.49 -7.65
C MET A 43 -7.74 9.97 -7.94
N PHE A 44 -9.00 10.40 -7.86
CA PHE A 44 -9.44 11.70 -8.39
C PHE A 44 -10.02 12.66 -7.35
N PHE A 45 -10.43 12.14 -6.18
CA PHE A 45 -11.15 12.93 -5.18
C PHE A 45 -10.45 12.98 -3.82
N TYR A 46 -9.14 12.69 -3.77
CA TYR A 46 -8.31 12.72 -2.55
C TYR A 46 -8.92 11.92 -1.38
N GLY A 47 -9.52 10.77 -1.68
CA GLY A 47 -10.17 9.90 -0.69
C GLY A 47 -11.52 10.41 -0.18
N ASN A 48 -12.15 11.36 -0.87
CA ASN A 48 -13.50 11.83 -0.56
C ASN A 48 -14.57 10.96 -1.22
N HIS A 49 -15.02 9.94 -0.49
CA HIS A 49 -16.03 9.00 -0.97
C HIS A 49 -17.34 9.69 -1.35
N SER A 50 -17.79 10.72 -0.61
CA SER A 50 -19.03 11.43 -0.92
C SER A 50 -18.98 12.10 -2.30
N LYS A 51 -17.86 12.74 -2.64
CA LYS A 51 -17.66 13.38 -3.95
C LYS A 51 -17.64 12.34 -5.06
N ALA A 52 -16.94 11.22 -4.85
CA ALA A 52 -16.91 10.12 -5.81
C ALA A 52 -18.31 9.52 -6.04
N CYS A 53 -19.07 9.23 -4.98
CA CYS A 53 -20.45 8.74 -5.11
C CYS A 53 -21.35 9.72 -5.87
N CYS A 54 -21.22 11.03 -5.60
CA CYS A 54 -21.96 12.07 -6.32
C CYS A 54 -21.62 12.04 -7.81
N TYR A 55 -20.32 12.05 -8.13
CA TYR A 55 -19.83 12.02 -9.50
C TYR A 55 -20.32 10.80 -10.27
N MET A 56 -20.17 9.59 -9.69
CA MET A 56 -20.60 8.34 -10.31
C MET A 56 -22.10 8.29 -10.60
N LYS A 57 -22.91 8.88 -9.71
CA LYS A 57 -24.37 8.96 -9.88
C LYS A 57 -24.76 9.99 -10.93
N GLU A 58 -24.18 11.19 -10.88
CA GLU A 58 -24.47 12.29 -11.82
C GLU A 58 -24.09 11.95 -13.26
N HIS A 59 -23.00 11.20 -13.45
CA HIS A 59 -22.53 10.77 -14.78
C HIS A 59 -23.16 9.44 -15.23
N ASN A 60 -24.14 8.93 -14.49
CA ASN A 60 -24.86 7.69 -14.78
C ASN A 60 -23.94 6.46 -14.96
N LEU A 61 -22.78 6.47 -14.29
CA LEU A 61 -21.82 5.35 -14.31
C LEU A 61 -22.26 4.24 -13.35
N ILE A 62 -22.82 4.63 -12.21
CA ILE A 62 -23.45 3.72 -11.25
C ILE A 62 -24.83 4.31 -10.88
N PRO A 63 -25.89 3.96 -11.62
CA PRO A 63 -27.21 4.58 -11.43
C PRO A 63 -27.82 4.26 -10.05
N ASN A 64 -27.57 3.05 -9.53
CA ASN A 64 -28.09 2.57 -8.25
C ASN A 64 -27.17 2.89 -7.07
N MET A 65 -26.48 4.04 -7.11
CA MET A 65 -25.53 4.45 -6.07
C MET A 65 -26.19 4.53 -4.68
N LEU A 66 -25.57 3.86 -3.70
CA LEU A 66 -26.02 3.85 -2.32
C LEU A 66 -25.81 5.20 -1.63
N ASP A 67 -26.66 5.49 -0.64
CA ASP A 67 -26.44 6.64 0.25
C ASP A 67 -25.10 6.54 0.99
N LYS A 68 -24.49 7.69 1.30
CA LYS A 68 -23.18 7.79 1.98
C LYS A 68 -23.01 6.83 3.16
N SER A 69 -24.02 6.73 4.02
CA SER A 69 -23.98 5.85 5.21
C SER A 69 -23.99 4.36 4.83
N ARG A 70 -24.84 3.96 3.88
CA ARG A 70 -24.91 2.57 3.39
C ARG A 70 -23.65 2.19 2.64
N PHE A 71 -23.17 3.07 1.76
CA PHE A 71 -21.91 2.91 1.04
C PHE A 71 -20.75 2.67 2.00
N ASN A 72 -20.60 3.53 3.02
CA ASN A 72 -19.49 3.39 3.97
C ASN A 72 -19.57 2.06 4.74
N ARG A 73 -20.75 1.66 5.24
CA ARG A 73 -20.91 0.37 5.92
C ARG A 73 -20.56 -0.82 5.02
N ARG A 74 -20.99 -0.79 3.76
CA ARG A 74 -20.67 -1.83 2.79
C ARG A 74 -19.17 -1.87 2.48
N LEU A 75 -18.56 -0.71 2.27
CA LEU A 75 -17.12 -0.58 2.03
C LEU A 75 -16.29 -1.18 3.17
N HIS A 76 -16.66 -0.89 4.42
CA HIS A 76 -16.05 -1.53 5.58
C HIS A 76 -16.28 -3.05 5.62
N GLY A 77 -17.45 -3.52 5.19
CA GLY A 77 -17.75 -4.96 5.13
C GLY A 77 -16.93 -5.73 4.09
N ILE A 78 -16.38 -5.05 3.08
CA ILE A 78 -15.54 -5.64 2.05
C ILE A 78 -14.06 -5.26 2.19
N SER A 79 -13.62 -4.73 3.34
CA SER A 79 -12.24 -4.26 3.50
C SER A 79 -11.21 -5.38 3.31
N MET A 80 -11.49 -6.57 3.85
CA MET A 80 -10.63 -7.74 3.66
C MET A 80 -10.56 -8.16 2.19
N LEU A 81 -11.70 -8.09 1.48
CA LEU A 81 -11.77 -8.40 0.05
C LEU A 81 -10.91 -7.42 -0.78
N ILE A 82 -10.89 -6.14 -0.42
CA ILE A 82 -10.02 -5.15 -1.06
C ILE A 82 -8.54 -5.51 -0.84
N ASN A 83 -8.19 -5.92 0.37
CA ASN A 83 -6.84 -6.34 0.71
C ASN A 83 -6.40 -7.58 -0.08
N ASP A 84 -7.25 -8.61 -0.10
CA ASP A 84 -7.01 -9.86 -0.82
C ASP A 84 -6.82 -9.58 -2.32
N LEU A 85 -7.68 -8.76 -2.92
CA LEU A 85 -7.56 -8.39 -4.33
C LEU A 85 -6.30 -7.59 -4.64
N PHE A 86 -5.87 -6.69 -3.75
CA PHE A 86 -4.59 -6.02 -3.90
C PHE A 86 -3.44 -7.02 -3.94
N HIS A 87 -3.39 -7.96 -2.99
CA HIS A 87 -2.31 -8.95 -2.93
C HIS A 87 -2.32 -9.92 -4.11
N GLN A 88 -3.49 -10.26 -4.65
CA GLN A 88 -3.61 -11.07 -5.86
C GLN A 88 -3.09 -10.35 -7.10
N ILE A 89 -3.45 -9.08 -7.29
CA ILE A 89 -2.86 -8.26 -8.36
C ILE A 89 -1.35 -8.17 -8.17
N GLY A 90 -0.90 -8.00 -6.93
CA GLY A 90 0.51 -8.03 -6.59
C GLY A 90 1.21 -9.31 -7.04
N MET A 91 0.58 -10.48 -6.86
CA MET A 91 1.10 -11.75 -7.36
C MET A 91 1.15 -11.80 -8.89
N ILE A 92 0.07 -11.42 -9.57
CA ILE A 92 0.01 -11.39 -11.05
C ILE A 92 1.11 -10.48 -11.61
N LEU A 93 1.32 -9.31 -11.01
CA LEU A 93 2.35 -8.36 -11.42
C LEU A 93 3.76 -8.92 -11.20
N LYS A 94 4.01 -9.67 -10.12
CA LYS A 94 5.30 -10.32 -9.89
C LYS A 94 5.58 -11.41 -10.92
N GLU A 95 4.58 -12.22 -11.25
CA GLU A 95 4.72 -13.31 -12.22
C GLU A 95 4.87 -12.80 -13.66
N THR A 96 4.21 -11.68 -13.99
CA THR A 96 4.28 -11.08 -15.33
C THR A 96 5.55 -10.23 -15.52
N SER A 97 6.23 -9.85 -14.44
CA SER A 97 7.43 -9.02 -14.52
C SER A 97 8.65 -9.85 -14.92
N ASP A 98 9.32 -9.46 -16.01
CA ASP A 98 10.62 -10.03 -16.41
C ASP A 98 11.77 -9.66 -15.45
N CYS A 99 11.53 -8.67 -14.57
CA CYS A 99 12.52 -8.18 -13.62
C CYS A 99 12.34 -8.83 -12.25
N THR A 100 13.41 -9.44 -11.75
CA THR A 100 13.46 -10.08 -10.43
C THR A 100 13.94 -9.14 -9.32
N GLU A 101 14.10 -7.84 -9.62
CA GLU A 101 14.52 -6.84 -8.65
C GLU A 101 13.32 -6.11 -8.03
N TYR A 102 13.28 -6.11 -6.70
CA TYR A 102 12.26 -5.46 -5.90
C TYR A 102 12.88 -4.49 -4.92
N LEU A 103 12.09 -3.49 -4.55
CA LEU A 103 12.49 -2.39 -3.70
C LEU A 103 11.62 -2.37 -2.45
N LEU A 104 12.24 -2.48 -1.28
CA LEU A 104 11.58 -2.46 0.02
C LEU A 104 11.99 -1.21 0.78
N ASP A 105 11.00 -0.41 1.16
CA ASP A 105 11.20 0.74 2.04
C ASP A 105 9.89 1.07 2.77
N SER A 106 9.96 2.02 3.70
CA SER A 106 8.80 2.43 4.48
C SER A 106 8.58 3.94 4.48
N PHE A 107 7.31 4.33 4.49
CA PHE A 107 6.93 5.74 4.64
C PHE A 107 5.92 5.94 5.77
N PRO A 108 6.05 7.05 6.52
CA PRO A 108 5.13 7.36 7.61
C PRO A 108 3.85 8.00 7.07
N VAL A 109 2.69 7.52 7.53
CA VAL A 109 1.38 8.14 7.29
C VAL A 109 0.87 8.74 8.60
N PRO A 110 1.07 10.05 8.83
CA PRO A 110 0.66 10.69 10.06
C PRO A 110 -0.86 10.85 10.12
N MET A 111 -1.47 10.37 11.21
CA MET A 111 -2.85 10.71 11.58
C MET A 111 -2.90 12.10 12.22
N CYS A 112 -1.91 12.39 13.07
CA CYS A 112 -1.72 13.71 13.65
C CYS A 112 -0.25 13.99 13.97
N ASP A 113 0.05 15.28 14.17
CA ASP A 113 1.34 15.71 14.70
C ASP A 113 1.42 15.46 16.21
N ASN A 114 2.66 15.35 16.72
CA ASN A 114 2.94 15.03 18.13
C ASN A 114 2.20 15.93 19.14
N ILE A 115 1.99 17.21 18.80
CA ILE A 115 1.28 18.19 19.65
C ILE A 115 -0.21 17.86 19.79
N ARG A 116 -0.82 17.08 18.88
CA ARG A 116 -2.26 16.79 18.88
C ARG A 116 -2.60 15.38 19.34
N ILE A 117 -1.63 14.58 19.79
CA ILE A 117 -1.83 13.18 20.19
C ILE A 117 -2.90 13.05 21.26
N PHE A 118 -2.90 13.93 22.26
CA PHE A 118 -3.87 13.89 23.37
C PHE A 118 -5.33 14.07 22.93
N ASN A 119 -5.58 14.61 21.73
CA ASN A 119 -6.92 14.78 21.17
C ASN A 119 -7.37 13.61 20.28
N VAL A 120 -6.49 12.64 19.99
CA VAL A 120 -6.82 11.52 19.12
C VAL A 120 -7.70 10.52 19.86
N LYS A 121 -8.85 10.21 19.28
CA LYS A 121 -9.80 9.22 19.80
C LYS A 121 -9.76 7.88 19.05
N LEU A 122 -9.12 7.85 17.88
CA LEU A 122 -9.10 6.71 16.95
C LEU A 122 -8.23 5.55 17.46
N ILE A 123 -7.09 5.87 18.09
CA ILE A 123 -6.14 4.91 18.63
C ILE A 123 -5.68 5.42 19.99
N LYS A 124 -5.51 4.49 20.95
CA LYS A 124 -5.00 4.77 22.30
C LYS A 124 -3.84 3.82 22.63
N SER A 125 -2.77 3.87 21.84
CA SER A 125 -1.53 3.14 22.13
C SER A 125 -0.32 4.01 21.78
N GLU A 126 0.74 3.94 22.59
CA GLU A 126 2.01 4.61 22.34
C GLU A 126 2.78 4.00 21.16
N ASP A 127 2.46 2.76 20.76
CA ASP A 127 3.10 2.07 19.63
C ASP A 127 2.92 2.81 18.30
N TYR A 128 1.91 3.67 18.20
CA TYR A 128 1.65 4.47 17.00
C TYR A 128 2.46 5.77 16.96
N ARG A 129 3.30 6.03 17.97
CA ARG A 129 4.20 7.19 17.99
C ARG A 129 5.51 6.83 17.30
N GLY A 130 5.69 7.37 16.10
CA GLY A 130 6.89 7.18 15.30
C GLY A 130 7.77 8.43 15.22
N TYR A 131 9.01 8.24 14.78
CA TYR A 131 9.94 9.32 14.49
C TYR A 131 10.36 9.31 13.01
N ILE A 132 10.31 10.48 12.38
CA ILE A 132 10.75 10.68 10.99
C ILE A 132 12.11 11.36 11.04
N ALA A 133 13.17 10.57 10.87
CA ALA A 133 14.55 11.04 10.96
C ALA A 133 14.87 12.16 9.96
N SER A 134 14.42 12.01 8.70
CA SER A 134 14.64 12.99 7.63
C SER A 134 14.04 14.37 7.92
N LYS A 135 12.91 14.41 8.63
CA LYS A 135 12.19 15.64 9.01
C LYS A 135 12.43 16.05 10.47
N LYS A 136 13.26 15.30 11.20
CA LYS A 136 13.52 15.45 12.64
C LYS A 136 12.26 15.66 13.49
N ARG A 137 11.17 14.95 13.18
CA ARG A 137 9.86 15.16 13.83
C ARG A 137 9.21 13.86 14.27
N TYR A 138 8.50 13.91 15.39
CA TYR A 138 7.60 12.85 15.83
C TYR A 138 6.25 12.95 15.13
N PHE A 139 5.65 11.80 14.85
CA PHE A 139 4.31 11.70 14.33
C PHE A 139 3.53 10.62 15.08
N TYR A 140 2.21 10.69 15.00
CA TYR A 140 1.33 9.64 15.49
C TYR A 140 0.52 9.08 14.33
N GLY A 141 0.65 7.79 14.08
CA GLY A 141 0.04 7.13 12.94
C GLY A 141 0.72 5.81 12.60
N VAL A 142 0.66 5.46 11.33
CA VAL A 142 1.06 4.14 10.81
C VAL A 142 2.30 4.31 9.94
N ARG A 143 3.21 3.35 9.96
CA ARG A 143 4.24 3.18 8.93
C ARG A 143 3.73 2.19 7.91
N VAL A 144 3.73 2.58 6.64
CA VAL A 144 3.45 1.66 5.54
C VAL A 144 4.78 1.13 5.07
N GLN A 145 4.90 -0.19 5.09
CA GLN A 145 6.03 -0.93 4.55
C GLN A 145 5.59 -1.36 3.16
N LEU A 146 6.33 -0.96 2.13
CA LEU A 146 5.92 -1.14 0.74
C LEU A 146 7.00 -1.88 -0.02
N LEU A 147 6.61 -2.99 -0.66
CA LEU A 147 7.41 -3.68 -1.64
C LEU A 147 6.96 -3.26 -3.03
N THR A 148 7.88 -2.78 -3.85
CA THR A 148 7.62 -2.33 -5.21
C THR A 148 8.52 -3.05 -6.20
N THR A 149 8.10 -3.16 -7.46
CA THR A 149 8.99 -3.56 -8.56
C THR A 149 10.05 -2.47 -8.80
N LYS A 150 11.11 -2.80 -9.54
CA LYS A 150 12.08 -1.79 -10.03
C LYS A 150 11.44 -0.63 -10.81
N SER A 151 10.31 -0.89 -11.49
CA SER A 151 9.53 0.13 -12.21
C SER A 151 8.63 0.98 -11.29
N GLY A 152 8.59 0.68 -10.00
CA GLY A 152 7.88 1.45 -8.99
C GLY A 152 6.40 1.12 -8.83
N ILE A 153 6.00 -0.07 -9.28
CA ILE A 153 4.63 -0.56 -9.08
C ILE A 153 4.59 -1.27 -7.72
N PRO A 154 3.72 -0.86 -6.78
CA PRO A 154 3.55 -1.58 -5.53
C PRO A 154 2.96 -2.98 -5.75
N VAL A 155 3.52 -3.97 -5.07
CA VAL A 155 3.11 -5.37 -5.20
C VAL A 155 2.80 -6.04 -3.86
N GLU A 156 3.34 -5.53 -2.76
CA GLU A 156 2.95 -5.92 -1.40
C GLU A 156 3.03 -4.70 -0.48
N PHE A 157 2.18 -4.66 0.54
CA PHE A 157 2.37 -3.74 1.66
C PHE A 157 1.97 -4.39 2.98
N VAL A 158 2.45 -3.81 4.08
CA VAL A 158 1.93 -4.09 5.42
C VAL A 158 1.85 -2.81 6.24
N PHE A 159 0.81 -2.70 7.07
CA PHE A 159 0.66 -1.62 8.03
C PHE A 159 1.36 -1.97 9.33
N MET A 160 2.28 -1.11 9.76
CA MET A 160 2.98 -1.25 11.02
C MET A 160 2.69 -0.06 11.93
N PRO A 161 2.67 -0.25 13.27
CA PRO A 161 2.61 0.87 14.20
C PRO A 161 3.74 1.88 13.94
N GLY A 162 3.49 3.17 14.21
CA GLY A 162 4.46 4.25 14.01
C GLY A 162 5.84 4.02 14.60
N SER A 163 5.93 3.34 15.75
CA SER A 163 7.17 3.02 16.47
C SER A 163 7.88 1.76 15.95
N ALA A 164 7.26 1.00 15.06
CA ALA A 164 7.79 -0.29 14.63
C ALA A 164 9.11 -0.11 13.86
N ASN A 165 10.08 -0.96 14.21
CA ASN A 165 11.36 -1.04 13.50
C ASN A 165 11.19 -1.77 12.17
N ASP A 166 11.96 -1.36 11.17
CA ASP A 166 11.90 -1.91 9.81
C ASP A 166 12.30 -3.40 9.75
N SER A 167 13.18 -3.88 10.64
CA SER A 167 13.47 -5.33 10.75
C SER A 167 12.27 -6.18 11.18
N ARG A 168 11.42 -5.66 12.07
CA ARG A 168 10.18 -6.35 12.47
C ARG A 168 9.18 -6.38 11.32
N ALA A 169 9.19 -5.34 10.48
CA ALA A 169 8.34 -5.27 9.30
C ALA A 169 8.73 -6.30 8.23
N LEU A 170 10.02 -6.58 8.08
CA LEU A 170 10.49 -7.61 7.15
C LEU A 170 9.81 -8.97 7.40
N ASN A 171 9.70 -9.36 8.67
CA ASN A 171 9.04 -10.60 9.08
C ASN A 171 7.50 -10.56 8.97
N ALA A 172 6.91 -9.37 8.83
CA ALA A 172 5.47 -9.20 8.68
C ALA A 172 5.02 -9.16 7.21
N LEU A 173 5.96 -8.95 6.28
CA LEU A 173 5.69 -9.02 4.85
C LEU A 173 5.66 -10.49 4.41
N PRO A 174 4.66 -10.90 3.59
CA PRO A 174 4.63 -12.25 3.03
C PRO A 174 5.87 -12.56 2.19
N LEU A 175 6.41 -11.58 1.44
CA LEU A 175 7.55 -11.75 0.53
C LEU A 175 7.34 -12.93 -0.42
N ASN A 176 6.12 -13.05 -0.95
CA ASN A 176 5.75 -14.07 -1.93
C ASN A 176 6.31 -13.68 -3.30
N LEU A 177 7.63 -13.81 -3.44
CA LEU A 177 8.39 -13.43 -4.62
C LEU A 177 8.88 -14.68 -5.37
N PRO A 178 9.05 -14.61 -6.71
CA PRO A 178 9.65 -15.69 -7.48
C PRO A 178 11.06 -16.07 -6.97
N PRO A 179 11.47 -17.35 -7.07
CA PRO A 179 12.84 -17.76 -6.72
C PRO A 179 13.89 -16.98 -7.51
N GLY A 180 14.99 -16.61 -6.86
CA GLY A 180 16.06 -15.79 -7.46
C GLY A 180 15.80 -14.28 -7.40
N SER A 181 14.71 -13.85 -6.77
CA SER A 181 14.42 -12.42 -6.56
C SER A 181 15.46 -11.72 -5.71
N GLU A 182 15.76 -10.47 -6.05
CA GLU A 182 16.62 -9.59 -5.28
C GLU A 182 15.80 -8.46 -4.65
N VAL A 183 15.82 -8.35 -3.32
CA VAL A 183 15.08 -7.32 -2.59
C VAL A 183 16.06 -6.29 -2.05
N TYR A 184 16.00 -5.06 -2.55
CA TYR A 184 16.84 -3.96 -2.13
C TYR A 184 16.17 -3.18 -1.01
N GLY A 185 16.88 -3.05 0.12
CA GLY A 185 16.38 -2.36 1.31
C GLY A 185 17.41 -1.41 1.91
N ASP A 186 16.92 -0.46 2.69
CA ASP A 186 17.77 0.43 3.47
C ASP A 186 18.45 -0.28 4.65
N SER A 187 19.42 0.38 5.29
CA SER A 187 20.17 -0.22 6.39
C SER A 187 19.33 -0.57 7.63
N ALA A 188 18.10 -0.04 7.77
CA ALA A 188 17.21 -0.37 8.87
C ALA A 188 16.61 -1.78 8.76
N TYR A 189 16.61 -2.36 7.55
CA TYR A 189 16.24 -3.77 7.31
C TYR A 189 17.36 -4.77 7.57
N THR A 190 18.48 -4.38 8.20
CA THR A 190 19.59 -5.30 8.48
C THR A 190 19.17 -6.33 9.53
N ASP A 191 18.94 -7.58 9.10
CA ASP A 191 18.70 -8.74 9.94
C ASP A 191 19.36 -9.97 9.30
N TYR A 192 20.50 -10.41 9.85
CA TYR A 192 21.28 -11.51 9.24
C TYR A 192 20.55 -12.86 9.28
N THR A 193 19.71 -13.07 10.29
CA THR A 193 18.94 -14.32 10.41
C THR A 193 17.88 -14.36 9.32
N ALA A 194 17.10 -13.28 9.18
CA ALA A 194 16.08 -13.18 8.14
C ALA A 194 16.70 -13.25 6.73
N GLU A 195 17.87 -12.65 6.52
CA GLU A 195 18.61 -12.75 5.24
C GLU A 195 18.97 -14.19 4.88
N ASP A 196 19.50 -14.95 5.83
CA ASP A 196 19.92 -16.33 5.61
C ASP A 196 18.68 -17.24 5.42
N ASP A 197 17.64 -17.05 6.23
CA ASP A 197 16.39 -17.81 6.15
C ASP A 197 15.67 -17.60 4.82
N LEU A 198 15.56 -16.35 4.34
CA LEU A 198 14.94 -16.02 3.05
C LEU A 198 15.73 -16.61 1.87
N LYS A 199 17.06 -16.61 1.96
CA LYS A 199 17.92 -17.17 0.93
C LYS A 199 17.82 -18.69 0.85
N ILE A 200 17.76 -19.35 2.00
CA ILE A 200 17.68 -20.82 2.08
C ILE A 200 16.28 -21.32 1.70
N THR A 201 15.24 -20.67 2.22
CA THR A 201 13.85 -21.16 2.10
C THR A 201 13.21 -20.76 0.78
N SER A 202 13.37 -19.50 0.38
CA SER A 202 12.64 -18.91 -0.75
C SER A 202 13.54 -18.51 -1.93
N GLN A 203 14.86 -18.72 -1.81
CA GLN A 203 15.86 -18.28 -2.80
C GLN A 203 15.81 -16.76 -3.07
N ILE A 204 15.42 -15.98 -2.06
CA ILE A 204 15.34 -14.52 -2.13
C ILE A 204 16.65 -13.95 -1.60
N ASN A 205 17.30 -13.09 -2.39
CA ASN A 205 18.51 -12.40 -2.00
C ASN A 205 18.18 -11.01 -1.46
N LEU A 206 18.22 -10.83 -0.14
CA LEU A 206 18.04 -9.52 0.47
C LEU A 206 19.35 -8.69 0.37
N LYS A 207 19.29 -7.58 -0.38
CA LYS A 207 20.39 -6.66 -0.68
C LYS A 207 20.29 -5.40 0.18
N VAL A 208 20.42 -5.57 1.49
CA VAL A 208 20.39 -4.46 2.47
C VAL A 208 21.64 -3.59 2.37
N MET A 209 21.51 -2.26 2.40
CA MET A 209 22.66 -1.36 2.55
C MET A 209 23.36 -1.53 3.89
N ARG A 210 24.67 -1.77 3.86
CA ARG A 210 25.47 -1.98 5.07
C ARG A 210 26.01 -0.67 5.64
N LYS A 211 26.06 -0.60 6.98
CA LYS A 211 26.75 0.49 7.70
C LYS A 211 28.23 0.13 7.85
N LYS A 212 29.08 1.13 8.09
CA LYS A 212 30.54 0.92 8.27
C LYS A 212 30.90 -0.08 9.37
N ASN A 213 30.02 -0.28 10.36
CA ASN A 213 30.20 -1.21 11.47
C ASN A 213 29.43 -2.54 11.32
N SER A 214 28.87 -2.82 10.15
CA SER A 214 28.21 -4.11 9.86
C SER A 214 29.22 -5.25 9.80
N GLN A 215 28.81 -6.46 10.23
CA GLN A 215 29.65 -7.67 10.22
C GLN A 215 29.91 -8.17 8.79
N ARG A 216 28.90 -8.06 7.91
CA ARG A 216 29.00 -8.36 6.48
C ARG A 216 29.10 -7.04 5.72
N GLN A 217 30.30 -6.67 5.29
CA GLN A 217 30.53 -5.45 4.51
C GLN A 217 30.17 -5.66 3.04
N ASP A 218 29.76 -4.58 2.38
CA ASP A 218 29.54 -4.59 0.94
C ASP A 218 30.83 -4.24 0.21
N GLU A 219 31.10 -4.97 -0.87
CA GLU A 219 32.11 -4.56 -1.85
C GLU A 219 31.74 -3.22 -2.49
N PRO A 220 32.72 -2.39 -2.92
CA PRO A 220 32.44 -1.04 -3.41
C PRO A 220 31.44 -0.97 -4.57
N TRP A 221 31.49 -1.92 -5.51
CA TRP A 221 30.55 -1.98 -6.64
C TRP A 221 29.14 -2.35 -6.20
N ASN A 222 28.99 -3.27 -5.23
CA ASN A 222 27.69 -3.63 -4.67
C ASN A 222 27.08 -2.46 -3.90
N HIS A 223 27.90 -1.71 -3.17
CA HIS A 223 27.45 -0.50 -2.49
C HIS A 223 26.92 0.53 -3.50
N TYR A 224 27.63 0.75 -4.60
CA TYR A 224 27.21 1.68 -5.66
C TYR A 224 25.88 1.26 -6.30
N ILE A 225 25.72 -0.02 -6.65
CA ILE A 225 24.47 -0.56 -7.21
C ILE A 225 23.30 -0.33 -6.26
N LYS A 226 23.46 -0.71 -4.98
CA LYS A 226 22.42 -0.50 -3.96
C LYS A 226 22.05 0.97 -3.81
N GLN A 227 23.04 1.87 -3.88
CA GLN A 227 22.80 3.32 -3.73
C GLN A 227 21.99 3.87 -4.91
N HIS A 228 22.37 3.51 -6.14
CA HIS A 228 21.68 3.97 -7.34
C HIS A 228 20.23 3.45 -7.39
N THR A 229 20.03 2.19 -7.05
CA THR A 229 18.70 1.56 -7.02
C THR A 229 17.76 2.21 -6.01
N ARG A 230 18.25 2.73 -4.87
CA ARG A 230 17.43 3.41 -3.86
C ARG A 230 16.84 4.75 -4.28
N HIS A 231 17.51 5.53 -5.13
CA HIS A 231 17.00 6.84 -5.56
C HIS A 231 15.62 6.75 -6.25
N TYR A 232 15.32 5.61 -6.88
CA TYR A 232 14.01 5.37 -7.49
C TYR A 232 12.88 5.25 -6.46
N ILE A 233 13.15 4.64 -5.29
CA ILE A 233 12.16 4.43 -4.22
C ILE A 233 11.62 5.73 -3.65
N GLU A 234 12.52 6.69 -3.37
CA GLU A 234 12.15 7.99 -2.79
C GLU A 234 11.18 8.75 -3.72
N THR A 235 11.33 8.56 -5.02
CA THR A 235 10.45 9.15 -6.05
C THR A 235 9.07 8.51 -6.01
N ILE A 236 8.99 7.18 -5.86
CA ILE A 236 7.72 6.44 -5.79
C ILE A 236 6.93 6.84 -4.54
N PHE A 237 7.58 6.94 -3.38
CA PHE A 237 6.90 7.37 -2.16
C PHE A 237 6.42 8.81 -2.25
N SER A 238 7.20 9.67 -2.89
CA SER A 238 6.76 11.05 -3.17
C SER A 238 5.53 11.05 -4.09
N ALA A 239 5.47 10.17 -5.09
CA ALA A 239 4.33 10.03 -5.99
C ALA A 239 3.06 9.49 -5.28
N ILE A 240 3.21 8.46 -4.43
CA ILE A 240 2.09 7.92 -3.64
C ILE A 240 1.59 8.96 -2.64
N THR A 241 2.48 9.57 -1.87
CA THR A 241 2.11 10.56 -0.85
C THR A 241 1.55 11.85 -1.45
N TYR A 242 1.84 12.16 -2.72
CA TYR A 242 1.21 13.25 -3.45
C TYR A 242 -0.30 13.04 -3.67
N LEU A 243 -0.76 11.78 -3.78
CA LEU A 243 -2.19 11.47 -3.86
C LEU A 243 -2.92 11.72 -2.53
N PHE A 244 -2.21 11.68 -1.41
CA PHE A 244 -2.84 11.88 -0.11
C PHE A 244 -3.27 13.34 0.08
N PRO A 245 -4.47 13.59 0.62
CA PRO A 245 -4.83 14.91 1.10
C PRO A 245 -3.92 15.32 2.27
N LYS A 246 -3.89 16.62 2.60
CA LYS A 246 -3.16 17.12 3.78
C LYS A 246 -3.53 16.39 5.07
N SER A 247 -4.78 15.92 5.18
CA SER A 247 -5.24 15.06 6.26
C SER A 247 -6.26 14.05 5.74
N ILE A 248 -6.05 12.78 6.08
CA ILE A 248 -6.99 11.71 5.76
C ILE A 248 -8.05 11.68 6.86
N HIS A 249 -9.26 12.13 6.54
CA HIS A 249 -10.36 12.13 7.50
C HIS A 249 -11.03 10.75 7.59
N ALA A 250 -11.05 10.15 8.77
CA ALA A 250 -11.73 8.90 9.09
C ALA A 250 -12.31 8.94 10.51
N VAL A 251 -13.40 8.20 10.74
CA VAL A 251 -14.13 8.14 12.03
C VAL A 251 -13.68 6.94 12.87
N THR A 252 -13.16 5.89 12.23
CA THR A 252 -12.59 4.70 12.87
C THR A 252 -11.17 4.46 12.36
N PHE A 253 -10.36 3.73 13.15
CA PHE A 253 -9.00 3.37 12.73
C PHE A 253 -9.02 2.49 11.48
N ASP A 254 -9.91 1.50 11.42
CA ASP A 254 -10.06 0.66 10.23
C ASP A 254 -10.44 1.47 8.99
N GLY A 255 -11.24 2.53 9.15
CA GLY A 255 -11.60 3.43 8.05
C GLY A 255 -10.43 4.32 7.60
N PHE A 256 -9.48 4.57 8.49
CA PHE A 256 -8.23 5.24 8.15
C PHE A 256 -7.31 4.31 7.34
N LEU A 257 -7.14 3.07 7.80
CA LEU A 257 -6.35 2.05 7.08
C LEU A 257 -6.93 1.76 5.70
N LEU A 258 -8.24 1.55 5.60
CA LEU A 258 -8.94 1.29 4.35
C LEU A 258 -8.70 2.38 3.32
N LYS A 259 -8.67 3.65 3.75
CA LYS A 259 -8.37 4.76 2.83
C LYS A 259 -6.93 4.71 2.32
N ILE A 260 -5.96 4.42 3.20
CA ILE A 260 -4.55 4.32 2.79
C ILE A 260 -4.39 3.16 1.80
N GLU A 261 -4.99 2.02 2.11
CA GLU A 261 -5.04 0.86 1.22
C GLU A 261 -5.65 1.22 -0.14
N ALA A 262 -6.79 1.91 -0.16
CA ALA A 262 -7.43 2.35 -1.40
C ALA A 262 -6.51 3.28 -2.23
N PHE A 263 -5.71 4.14 -1.60
CA PHE A 263 -4.72 4.96 -2.32
C PHE A 263 -3.56 4.15 -2.88
N ILE A 264 -3.02 3.20 -2.12
CA ILE A 264 -1.93 2.33 -2.59
C ILE A 264 -2.41 1.48 -3.76
N PHE A 265 -3.61 0.90 -3.62
CA PHE A 265 -4.23 0.11 -4.66
C PHE A 265 -4.55 0.96 -5.90
N ALA A 266 -5.15 2.14 -5.72
CA ALA A 266 -5.37 3.08 -6.82
C ALA A 266 -4.06 3.44 -7.55
N PHE A 267 -2.99 3.74 -6.81
CA PHE A 267 -1.69 4.04 -7.41
C PHE A 267 -1.14 2.85 -8.20
N THR A 268 -1.30 1.63 -7.67
CA THR A 268 -0.86 0.39 -8.31
C THR A 268 -1.58 0.16 -9.63
N LEU A 269 -2.93 0.24 -9.62
CA LEU A 269 -3.72 0.11 -10.85
C LEU A 269 -3.35 1.16 -11.89
N LYS A 270 -3.12 2.39 -11.43
CA LYS A 270 -2.70 3.47 -12.32
C LYS A 270 -1.34 3.15 -12.96
N GLN A 271 -0.33 2.83 -12.16
CA GLN A 271 1.02 2.59 -12.68
C GLN A 271 1.12 1.32 -13.53
N ALA A 272 0.31 0.30 -13.25
CA ALA A 272 0.36 -0.98 -13.94
C ALA A 272 -0.48 -1.04 -15.23
N PHE A 273 -1.65 -0.37 -15.27
CA PHE A 273 -2.65 -0.60 -16.32
C PHE A 273 -3.17 0.67 -17.01
N ILE A 274 -2.81 1.88 -16.54
CA ILE A 274 -3.33 3.17 -17.06
C ILE A 274 -2.18 4.05 -17.55
#